data_AF-A0A4Q3XGA1-F1
#
_entry.id   AF-A0A4Q3XGA1-F1
#
_cell.length_a   1.000
_cell.length_b   1.000
_cell.length_c   1.000
_cell.angle_alpha   90.00
_cell.angle_beta   90.00
_cell.angle_gamma   90.00
#
_symmetry.space_group_name_H-M   'P 1'
#
loop_
_entity.id
_entity.type
_entity.pdbx_description
1 polymer ?
#
loop_
_entity_poly.entity_id
_entity_poly.type
_entity_poly.pdbx_seq_one_letter_code
_entity_poly.pdbx_strand_id
1 'polypeptide(L)'
;MRNMKITGSLAVAGAIAIGGIGLANAGGASAHSASDVIRQGCGSGYSVVKDGHRGIYKNGKKWGDVYLTYNASNGMNCVVTRKVAWHGTYTPTLARLDVANDGRGYVQDWKKYKYFAATKAYGKGKCVAYWGDVRPGWDARPHASAGRWTWGNCG
;
A
#
# COMPACT_ATOMS: atom_id res chain seq x y z
N MET A 1 34.48 71.74 -32.10
CA MET A 1 35.20 71.36 -30.88
C MET A 1 34.29 71.62 -29.68
N ARG A 2 33.80 70.56 -29.04
CA ARG A 2 33.31 70.51 -27.64
C ARG A 2 33.13 69.04 -27.28
N ASN A 3 34.09 68.55 -26.51
CA ASN A 3 34.15 67.23 -25.90
C ASN A 3 33.06 67.12 -24.81
N MET A 4 32.51 65.92 -24.53
CA MET A 4 32.53 65.33 -23.17
C MET A 4 31.89 63.92 -23.12
N LYS A 5 32.76 62.92 -22.90
CA LYS A 5 32.70 61.70 -22.06
C LYS A 5 31.46 60.78 -22.00
N ILE A 6 31.77 59.50 -22.29
CA ILE A 6 31.04 58.27 -21.96
C ILE A 6 31.24 57.92 -20.48
N THR A 7 30.19 57.49 -19.78
CA THR A 7 30.27 56.49 -18.69
C THR A 7 28.88 55.93 -18.32
N GLY A 8 28.70 54.63 -18.56
CA GLY A 8 28.35 53.64 -17.53
C GLY A 8 26.95 53.60 -16.88
N SER A 9 26.18 52.60 -17.31
CA SER A 9 25.34 51.69 -16.51
C SER A 9 24.07 52.20 -15.82
N LEU A 10 22.94 51.63 -16.23
CA LEU A 10 21.83 51.20 -15.35
C LEU A 10 21.07 50.06 -16.05
N ALA A 11 21.30 48.84 -15.59
CA ALA A 11 20.48 47.68 -15.93
C ALA A 11 19.15 47.80 -15.16
N VAL A 12 18.02 47.77 -15.88
CA VAL A 12 16.69 47.62 -15.27
C VAL A 12 16.16 46.25 -15.64
N ALA A 13 16.00 45.43 -14.60
CA ALA A 13 15.38 44.12 -14.64
C ALA A 13 13.91 44.21 -15.06
N GLY A 14 13.44 43.25 -15.87
CA GLY A 14 12.05 43.18 -16.34
C GLY A 14 11.52 41.76 -16.41
N ALA A 15 10.88 41.34 -15.32
CA ALA A 15 9.83 40.32 -15.17
C ALA A 15 10.07 38.86 -15.66
N ILE A 16 10.29 37.98 -14.68
CA ILE A 16 10.02 36.54 -14.76
C ILE A 16 8.50 36.35 -14.73
N ALA A 17 7.91 35.84 -15.80
CA ALA A 17 6.52 35.38 -15.80
C ALA A 17 6.45 34.01 -15.12
N ILE A 18 5.94 33.99 -13.88
CA ILE A 18 5.60 32.78 -13.14
C ILE A 18 4.16 32.45 -13.51
N GLY A 19 3.93 31.35 -14.24
CA GLY A 19 2.59 30.96 -14.68
C GLY A 19 2.40 29.46 -14.63
N GLY A 20 1.72 28.98 -13.59
CA GLY A 20 1.21 27.61 -13.53
C GLY A 20 1.55 26.84 -12.26
N ILE A 21 1.13 27.33 -11.09
CA ILE A 21 1.00 26.45 -9.91
C ILE A 21 -0.23 25.58 -10.16
N GLY A 22 -0.01 24.39 -10.73
CA GLY A 22 -0.98 23.32 -10.64
C GLY A 22 -1.16 22.99 -9.16
N LEU A 23 -2.40 23.03 -8.67
CA LEU A 23 -2.79 22.53 -7.37
C LEU A 23 -2.56 21.01 -7.34
N ALA A 24 -1.32 20.59 -7.12
CA ALA A 24 -1.04 19.25 -6.66
C ALA A 24 -1.66 19.15 -5.27
N ASN A 25 -2.78 18.43 -5.16
CA ASN A 25 -3.25 17.89 -3.89
C ASN A 25 -2.12 17.02 -3.33
N ALA A 26 -1.22 17.64 -2.57
CA ALA A 26 -0.27 16.95 -1.73
C ALA A 26 -1.07 16.35 -0.56
N GLY A 27 -1.85 15.31 -0.84
CA GLY A 27 -2.29 14.39 0.20
C GLY A 27 -1.02 13.89 0.87
N GLY A 28 -0.78 14.35 2.10
CA GLY A 28 0.49 14.14 2.79
C GLY A 28 0.94 12.69 2.63
N ALA A 29 2.19 12.50 2.20
CA ALA A 29 2.81 11.19 2.09
C ALA A 29 2.73 10.52 3.47
N SER A 30 1.67 9.77 3.69
CA SER A 30 1.47 9.05 4.93
C SER A 30 2.50 7.95 4.91
N ALA A 31 3.47 7.99 5.82
CA ALA A 31 4.24 6.81 6.15
C ALA A 31 3.20 5.69 6.35
N HIS A 32 3.34 4.60 5.59
CA HIS A 32 2.35 3.53 5.48
C HIS A 32 1.16 3.83 4.55
N SER A 33 1.40 4.44 3.39
CA SER A 33 0.49 4.34 2.24
C SER A 33 0.35 2.89 1.75
N ALA A 34 -0.60 2.59 0.86
CA ALA A 34 -0.77 1.25 0.30
C ALA A 34 0.50 0.76 -0.43
N SER A 35 1.09 1.60 -1.28
CA SER A 35 2.34 1.30 -1.98
C SER A 35 3.51 1.13 -1.01
N ASP A 36 3.57 1.90 0.08
CA ASP A 36 4.62 1.75 1.08
C ASP A 36 4.54 0.43 1.83
N VAL A 37 3.36 0.03 2.32
CA VAL A 37 3.23 -1.24 3.05
C VAL A 37 3.39 -2.45 2.12
N ILE A 38 3.00 -2.34 0.86
CA ILE A 38 3.28 -3.36 -0.16
C ILE A 38 4.79 -3.46 -0.39
N ARG A 39 5.49 -2.33 -0.58
CA ARG A 39 6.94 -2.34 -0.77
C ARG A 39 7.69 -2.86 0.47
N GLN A 40 7.23 -2.52 1.68
CA GLN A 40 7.85 -2.97 2.93
C GLN A 40 7.56 -4.46 3.23
N GLY A 41 6.34 -4.94 2.98
CA GLY A 41 5.95 -6.33 3.25
C GLY A 41 6.29 -7.30 2.12
N CYS A 42 6.11 -6.88 0.87
CA CYS A 42 6.31 -7.71 -0.32
C CYS A 42 7.66 -7.47 -1.00
N GLY A 43 8.26 -6.28 -0.88
CA GLY A 43 9.43 -5.90 -1.66
C GLY A 43 9.06 -5.27 -3.01
N SER A 44 10.07 -5.03 -3.84
CA SER A 44 9.92 -4.43 -5.16
C SER A 44 9.30 -5.40 -6.19
N GLY A 45 8.70 -4.85 -7.25
CA GLY A 45 8.13 -5.61 -8.37
C GLY A 45 6.76 -6.23 -8.11
N TYR A 46 6.17 -6.02 -6.93
CA TYR A 46 4.81 -6.46 -6.64
C TYR A 46 3.79 -5.41 -7.07
N SER A 47 2.75 -5.85 -7.75
CA SER A 47 1.61 -5.03 -8.15
C SER A 47 0.31 -5.64 -7.63
N VAL A 48 -0.66 -4.80 -7.24
CA VAL A 48 -2.00 -5.27 -6.84
C VAL A 48 -2.66 -5.94 -8.03
N VAL A 49 -3.14 -7.16 -7.83
CA VAL A 49 -3.83 -7.91 -8.90
C VAL A 49 -5.26 -7.41 -9.09
N LYS A 50 -5.88 -7.71 -10.23
CA LYS A 50 -7.31 -7.44 -10.45
C LYS A 50 -8.12 -8.06 -9.31
N ASP A 51 -9.04 -7.30 -8.73
CA ASP A 51 -9.84 -7.76 -7.58
C ASP A 51 -9.00 -8.15 -6.35
N GLY A 52 -7.77 -7.62 -6.25
CA GLY A 52 -6.83 -7.88 -5.17
C GLY A 52 -6.91 -6.87 -4.03
N HIS A 53 -7.98 -6.09 -3.89
CA HIS A 53 -8.12 -5.11 -2.78
C HIS A 53 -9.50 -5.20 -2.14
N ARG A 54 -9.53 -5.22 -0.81
CA ARG A 54 -10.75 -5.04 -0.01
C ARG A 54 -10.48 -4.11 1.17
N GLY A 55 -11.41 -3.21 1.44
CA GLY A 55 -11.43 -2.48 2.71
C GLY A 55 -11.99 -3.38 3.82
N ILE A 56 -11.38 -3.31 5.00
CA ILE A 56 -11.82 -4.03 6.20
C ILE A 56 -12.66 -3.05 7.04
N TYR A 57 -13.92 -3.37 7.27
CA TYR A 57 -14.87 -2.51 7.98
C TYR A 57 -15.53 -3.22 9.15
N LYS A 58 -15.86 -2.45 10.19
CA LYS A 58 -16.76 -2.86 11.27
C LYS A 58 -17.70 -1.72 11.60
N ASN A 59 -19.00 -2.00 11.59
CA ASN A 59 -20.05 -1.02 11.93
C ASN A 59 -19.86 0.32 11.19
N GLY A 60 -19.62 0.25 9.87
CA GLY A 60 -19.39 1.43 9.02
C GLY A 60 -18.01 2.09 9.15
N LYS A 61 -17.19 1.72 10.14
CA LYS A 61 -15.84 2.27 10.34
C LYS A 61 -14.79 1.42 9.64
N LYS A 62 -13.89 2.06 8.90
CA LYS A 62 -12.73 1.40 8.27
C LYS A 62 -11.67 1.06 9.32
N TRP A 63 -11.32 -0.21 9.41
CA TRP A 63 -10.29 -0.74 10.33
C TRP A 63 -8.99 -1.04 9.61
N GLY A 64 -9.04 -1.30 8.30
CA GLY A 64 -7.86 -1.61 7.52
C GLY A 64 -8.16 -1.78 6.04
N ASP A 65 -7.17 -2.28 5.34
CA ASP A 65 -7.22 -2.73 3.95
C ASP A 65 -6.46 -4.04 3.85
N VAL A 66 -6.90 -4.94 2.98
CA VAL A 66 -6.12 -6.11 2.57
C VAL A 66 -5.86 -6.06 1.07
N TYR A 67 -4.61 -6.33 0.70
CA TYR A 67 -4.13 -6.35 -0.67
C TYR A 67 -3.58 -7.73 -1.01
N LEU A 68 -3.98 -8.27 -2.15
CA LEU A 68 -3.31 -9.35 -2.85
C LEU A 68 -2.49 -8.73 -3.98
N THR A 69 -1.22 -9.08 -4.02
CA THR A 69 -0.26 -8.60 -5.01
C THR A 69 0.47 -9.77 -5.63
N TYR A 70 1.00 -9.57 -6.83
CA TYR A 70 1.77 -10.57 -7.55
C TYR A 70 3.03 -9.95 -8.14
N ASN A 71 4.10 -10.72 -8.16
CA ASN A 71 5.32 -10.38 -8.88
C ASN A 71 5.58 -11.45 -9.95
N ALA A 72 5.40 -11.05 -11.21
CA ALA A 72 5.55 -11.95 -12.35
C ALA A 72 6.99 -12.44 -12.56
N SER A 73 8.00 -11.69 -12.08
CA SER A 73 9.40 -12.07 -12.25
C SER A 73 9.82 -13.24 -11.36
N ASN A 74 9.11 -13.49 -10.26
CA ASN A 74 9.40 -14.58 -9.32
C ASN A 74 8.22 -15.54 -9.07
N GLY A 75 7.05 -15.27 -9.64
CA GLY A 75 5.88 -16.15 -9.51
C GLY A 75 5.23 -16.14 -8.12
N MET A 76 5.57 -15.16 -7.29
CA MET A 76 5.10 -15.08 -5.90
C MET A 76 3.89 -14.18 -5.78
N ASN A 77 2.88 -14.69 -5.09
CA ASN A 77 1.79 -13.90 -4.54
C ASN A 77 2.20 -13.37 -3.16
N CYS A 78 1.75 -12.17 -2.83
CA CYS A 78 1.97 -11.56 -1.52
C CYS A 78 0.68 -10.89 -1.03
N VAL A 79 0.25 -11.24 0.17
CA VAL A 79 -0.89 -10.61 0.85
C VAL A 79 -0.38 -9.65 1.90
N VAL A 80 -0.92 -8.44 1.92
CA VAL A 80 -0.61 -7.41 2.92
C VAL A 80 -1.89 -6.91 3.54
N THR A 81 -1.98 -6.98 4.87
CA THR A 81 -3.07 -6.39 5.64
C THR A 81 -2.57 -5.13 6.32
N ARG A 82 -3.02 -3.97 5.84
CA ARG A 82 -2.71 -2.65 6.36
C ARG A 82 -3.73 -2.24 7.42
N LYS A 83 -3.27 -1.73 8.54
CA LYS A 83 -4.12 -1.15 9.58
C LYS A 83 -4.47 0.30 9.23
N VAL A 84 -5.72 0.66 9.49
CA VAL A 84 -6.19 2.05 9.55
C VAL A 84 -6.58 2.38 10.98
N ALA A 85 -7.26 1.47 11.67
CA ALA A 85 -7.49 1.55 13.11
C ALA A 85 -6.29 1.01 13.91
N TRP A 86 -6.05 1.57 15.10
CA TRP A 86 -4.90 1.25 15.97
C TRP A 86 -3.54 1.32 15.25
N HIS A 87 -3.44 2.21 14.26
CA HIS A 87 -2.21 2.44 13.53
C HIS A 87 -1.13 3.00 14.47
N GLY A 88 0.05 2.36 14.49
CA GLY A 88 1.13 2.67 15.42
C GLY A 88 1.11 1.86 16.72
N THR A 89 0.02 1.15 17.02
CA THR A 89 -0.13 0.32 18.23
C THR A 89 0.01 -1.15 17.90
N TYR A 90 0.69 -1.94 18.73
CA TYR A 90 0.78 -3.39 18.55
C TYR A 90 -0.56 -4.07 18.85
N THR A 91 -1.31 -4.41 17.79
CA THR A 91 -2.56 -5.17 17.91
C THR A 91 -2.60 -6.32 16.90
N PRO A 92 -3.37 -7.39 17.15
CA PRO A 92 -3.39 -8.55 16.26
C PRO A 92 -3.79 -8.16 14.84
N THR A 93 -2.99 -8.59 13.87
CA THR A 93 -3.21 -8.37 12.44
C THR A 93 -2.82 -9.64 11.70
N LEU A 94 -3.70 -10.10 10.80
CA LEU A 94 -3.51 -11.30 9.98
C LEU A 94 -3.31 -10.89 8.53
N ALA A 95 -2.31 -11.48 7.87
CA ALA A 95 -2.28 -11.64 6.42
C ALA A 95 -2.32 -13.13 6.10
N ARG A 96 -3.23 -13.55 5.24
CA ARG A 96 -3.41 -14.96 4.87
C ARG A 96 -3.60 -15.11 3.38
N LEU A 97 -2.96 -16.14 2.85
CA LEU A 97 -2.99 -16.56 1.46
C LEU A 97 -3.25 -18.06 1.43
N ASP A 98 -4.07 -18.49 0.50
CA ASP A 98 -4.20 -19.89 0.14
C ASP A 98 -3.81 -20.01 -1.34
N VAL A 99 -3.31 -21.18 -1.75
CA VAL A 99 -2.95 -21.46 -3.15
C VAL A 99 -3.64 -22.75 -3.58
N ALA A 100 -4.46 -22.66 -4.63
CA ALA A 100 -5.28 -23.78 -5.05
C ALA A 100 -4.42 -25.00 -5.42
N ASN A 101 -4.84 -26.18 -4.94
CA ASN A 101 -4.24 -27.47 -5.30
C ASN A 101 -2.72 -27.54 -5.06
N ASP A 102 -2.21 -26.92 -4.00
CA ASP A 102 -0.80 -27.03 -3.61
C ASP A 102 -0.53 -28.00 -2.45
N GLY A 103 -1.59 -28.46 -1.77
CA GLY A 103 -1.53 -29.41 -0.65
C GLY A 103 -1.01 -28.81 0.66
N ARG A 104 -0.78 -27.51 0.74
CA ARG A 104 -0.19 -26.83 1.91
C ARG A 104 -1.22 -26.10 2.77
N GLY A 105 -2.39 -25.81 2.20
CA GLY A 105 -3.41 -25.00 2.84
C GLY A 105 -2.95 -23.56 3.08
N TYR A 106 -3.50 -22.93 4.12
CA TYR A 106 -3.25 -21.51 4.38
C TYR A 106 -1.81 -21.21 4.80
N VAL A 107 -1.16 -20.34 4.04
CA VAL A 107 0.06 -19.64 4.43
C VAL A 107 -0.33 -18.31 5.09
N GLN A 108 0.19 -18.04 6.29
CA GLN A 108 -0.25 -16.88 7.06
C GLN A 108 0.85 -16.26 7.91
N ASP A 109 0.63 -14.98 8.24
CA ASP A 109 1.34 -14.28 9.30
C ASP A 109 0.31 -13.63 10.22
N TRP A 110 0.28 -14.07 11.48
CA TRP A 110 -0.73 -13.67 12.46
C TRP A 110 -0.12 -13.39 13.82
N LYS A 111 0.16 -12.12 14.08
CA LYS A 111 0.74 -11.64 15.34
C LYS A 111 0.37 -10.19 15.58
N LYS A 112 0.94 -9.58 16.61
CA LYS A 112 0.72 -8.16 16.91
C LYS A 112 1.62 -7.29 16.02
N TYR A 113 1.00 -6.35 15.33
CA TYR A 113 1.69 -5.43 14.41
C TYR A 113 1.27 -3.98 14.66
N LYS A 114 2.23 -3.05 14.50
CA LYS A 114 1.95 -1.61 14.56
C LYS A 114 1.18 -1.12 13.33
N TYR A 115 1.53 -1.62 12.15
CA TYR A 115 1.10 -1.01 10.89
C TYR A 115 0.51 -1.99 9.89
N PHE A 116 1.16 -3.15 9.68
CA PHE A 116 0.68 -4.14 8.72
C PHE A 116 1.22 -5.54 9.05
N ALA A 117 0.55 -6.57 8.54
CA ALA A 117 1.07 -7.93 8.42
C ALA A 117 1.26 -8.27 6.95
N ALA A 118 2.19 -9.15 6.62
CA ALA A 118 2.41 -9.59 5.24
C ALA A 118 2.82 -11.07 5.18
N THR A 119 2.37 -11.78 4.15
CA THR A 119 2.80 -13.15 3.87
C THR A 119 2.89 -13.41 2.37
N LYS A 120 3.67 -14.41 1.97
CA LYS A 120 3.91 -14.74 0.56
C LYS A 120 3.80 -16.24 0.33
N ALA A 121 3.36 -16.60 -0.87
CA ALA A 121 3.45 -17.97 -1.36
C ALA A 121 3.66 -17.99 -2.87
N TYR A 122 4.36 -19.01 -3.34
CA TYR A 122 4.50 -19.26 -4.76
C TYR A 122 3.17 -19.73 -5.34
N GLY A 123 2.69 -19.09 -6.40
CA GLY A 123 1.39 -19.40 -6.99
C GLY A 123 1.32 -19.25 -8.50
N LYS A 124 2.47 -19.17 -9.19
CA LYS A 124 2.52 -19.14 -10.66
C LYS A 124 1.75 -20.32 -11.25
N GLY A 125 0.86 -20.04 -12.21
CA GLY A 125 0.00 -21.02 -12.85
C GLY A 125 -1.13 -21.54 -11.97
N LYS A 126 -1.38 -20.92 -10.81
CA LYS A 126 -2.39 -21.36 -9.84
C LYS A 126 -3.33 -20.22 -9.46
N CYS A 127 -4.54 -20.57 -9.06
CA CYS A 127 -5.47 -19.61 -8.46
C CYS A 127 -5.14 -19.39 -6.98
N VAL A 128 -5.44 -18.20 -6.48
CA VAL A 128 -5.23 -17.83 -5.08
C VAL A 128 -6.46 -17.21 -4.43
N ALA A 129 -6.56 -17.40 -3.11
CA ALA A 129 -7.56 -16.81 -2.23
C ALA A 129 -6.82 -16.08 -1.11
N TYR A 130 -7.39 -15.01 -0.60
CA TYR A 130 -6.66 -14.13 0.32
C TYR A 130 -7.58 -13.53 1.37
N TRP A 131 -7.02 -13.25 2.54
CA TRP A 131 -7.77 -12.73 3.66
C TRP A 131 -6.90 -11.86 4.58
N GLY A 132 -7.53 -10.85 5.17
CA GLY A 132 -6.93 -9.99 6.17
C GLY A 132 -7.85 -9.81 7.36
N ASP A 133 -7.27 -9.71 8.55
CA ASP A 133 -8.00 -9.49 9.80
C ASP A 133 -7.27 -8.45 10.66
N VAL A 134 -8.02 -7.53 11.28
CA VAL A 134 -7.51 -6.52 12.21
C VAL A 134 -8.34 -6.60 13.50
N ARG A 135 -7.64 -6.60 14.64
CA ARG A 135 -8.27 -6.64 15.99
C ARG A 135 -7.69 -5.59 16.91
N PRO A 136 -8.44 -5.11 17.92
CA PRO A 136 -7.90 -4.33 19.02
C PRO A 136 -6.99 -5.15 19.96
N GLY A 137 -7.30 -6.45 20.12
CA GLY A 137 -6.62 -7.38 21.03
C GLY A 137 -6.97 -8.83 20.67
N TRP A 138 -6.30 -9.81 21.30
CA TRP A 138 -6.52 -11.23 21.00
C TRP A 138 -7.91 -11.70 21.46
N ASP A 139 -8.30 -11.28 22.66
CA ASP A 139 -9.58 -11.62 23.29
C ASP A 139 -10.70 -10.65 22.91
N ALA A 140 -10.41 -9.66 22.06
CA ALA A 140 -11.36 -8.61 21.72
C ALA A 140 -12.36 -9.09 20.66
N ARG A 141 -13.64 -9.09 21.02
CA ARG A 141 -14.78 -9.10 20.09
C ARG A 141 -15.34 -7.68 20.05
N PRO A 142 -15.04 -6.89 19.01
CA PRO A 142 -15.05 -7.35 17.63
C PRO A 142 -13.66 -7.47 16.97
N HIS A 143 -13.55 -8.43 16.05
CA HIS A 143 -12.57 -8.40 14.97
C HIS A 143 -13.27 -7.95 13.67
N ALA A 144 -12.48 -7.43 12.74
CA ALA A 144 -12.93 -7.08 11.41
C ALA A 144 -12.03 -7.75 10.38
N SER A 145 -12.63 -8.31 9.34
CA SER A 145 -11.88 -9.02 8.32
C SER A 145 -12.52 -8.89 6.95
N ALA A 146 -11.70 -9.03 5.92
CA ALA A 146 -12.13 -8.96 4.53
C ALA A 146 -11.12 -9.69 3.63
N GLY A 147 -11.49 -9.87 2.38
CA GLY A 147 -10.68 -10.55 1.38
C GLY A 147 -11.58 -11.25 0.36
N ARG A 148 -11.07 -12.33 -0.21
CA ARG A 148 -11.81 -13.20 -1.12
C ARG A 148 -11.48 -14.65 -0.81
N TRP A 149 -12.47 -15.40 -0.33
CA TRP A 149 -12.37 -16.83 -0.05
C TRP A 149 -12.47 -17.69 -1.31
N THR A 150 -13.07 -17.16 -2.38
CA THR A 150 -13.12 -17.84 -3.66
C THR A 150 -11.79 -17.72 -4.41
N TRP A 151 -11.38 -18.83 -5.02
CA TRP A 151 -10.21 -18.89 -5.88
C TRP A 151 -10.36 -17.94 -7.07
N GLY A 152 -9.31 -17.18 -7.35
CA GLY A 152 -9.24 -16.26 -8.49
C GLY A 152 -7.79 -15.89 -8.80
N ASN A 153 -7.58 -14.93 -9.70
CA ASN A 153 -6.24 -14.51 -10.14
C ASN A 153 -5.36 -15.69 -10.58
N CYS A 154 -5.94 -16.58 -11.39
CA CYS A 154 -5.28 -17.77 -11.91
C CYS A 154 -4.32 -17.39 -13.05
N GLY A 155 -3.04 -17.73 -12.93
CA GLY A 155 -2.04 -17.48 -13.98
C GLY A 155 -0.61 -17.51 -13.49
#